data_AF-A0A0F9FZ79-F1
#
_entry.id   AF-A0A0F9FZ79-F1
#
_cell.length_a   1.000
_cell.length_b   1.000
_cell.length_c   1.000
_cell.angle_alpha   90.00
_cell.angle_beta   90.00
_cell.angle_gamma   90.00
#
_symmetry.space_group_name_H-M   'P 1'
#
loop_
_entity.id
_entity.type
_entity.pdbx_description
1 polymer ?
#
loop_
_entity_poly.entity_id
_entity_poly.type
_entity_poly.pdbx_seq_one_letter_code
_entity_poly.pdbx_strand_id
1 'polypeptide(L)'
;MKSASRTWTRLLPLLASVILCPISAADLSAQDLIIFDETSGNGSPRGFYSVDPDDGSISLLTTVGSASGDRLTGFSYCPEDGMVYAGSNAGRIWKISPVTGETSLVGDTGLNWIRGLTFSPVDGKLYGLGLGPKLYEVNPDTADLLELGTVPDLDAGLAASANGMLYGQKDSPKVILAINIVTLVATTIHVSPEPLPMSNFTFASGGRLFGVNWGNGGVYEFDLQTHTTLEVGRYSEHIQGTIGVFAIPEPVTLPVLIDVKPGSWPNPLNPKSRGVLPTAVLGSETFDVTTIDPATIVLGMEGDEDTVSPLRWNIEDVGTPFEGDPGDGHDLGADGFADLTLKFKMQDVVAAFDLWDLTGETVALTISGELADGTAFEGTDWLGVLTTGSAKEDLLADLQDFGIALESFGQQAASPSAIPEPATAVLVALGALAMIRRRTRR
;
A
#
# COMPACT_ATOMS: atom_id res chain seq x y z
N MET A 1 23.62 -2.28 -71.60
CA MET A 1 23.04 -3.60 -71.27
C MET A 1 23.92 -4.23 -70.19
N LYS A 2 23.53 -4.07 -68.91
CA LYS A 2 23.12 -5.15 -67.97
C LYS A 2 24.18 -6.26 -67.87
N SER A 3 24.87 -6.45 -66.74
CA SER A 3 24.30 -7.07 -65.53
C SER A 3 25.24 -6.90 -64.32
N ALA A 4 24.77 -6.22 -63.26
CA ALA A 4 25.42 -6.17 -61.96
C ALA A 4 24.79 -7.20 -61.02
N SER A 5 25.63 -7.92 -60.29
CA SER A 5 25.31 -8.99 -59.35
C SER A 5 24.50 -8.50 -58.15
N ARG A 6 23.43 -9.23 -57.84
CA ARG A 6 22.60 -9.08 -56.63
C ARG A 6 23.36 -9.54 -55.40
N THR A 7 23.67 -8.63 -54.47
CA THR A 7 23.94 -8.93 -53.06
C THR A 7 22.69 -8.61 -52.26
N TRP A 8 22.07 -9.65 -51.70
CA TRP A 8 20.95 -9.52 -50.76
C TRP A 8 21.52 -9.43 -49.35
N THR A 9 21.58 -8.22 -48.79
CA THR A 9 21.81 -8.03 -47.35
C THR A 9 20.47 -8.26 -46.66
N ARG A 10 20.29 -9.43 -46.04
CA ARG A 10 19.17 -9.69 -45.13
C ARG A 10 19.37 -8.85 -43.87
N LEU A 11 18.63 -7.74 -43.76
CA LEU A 11 18.38 -7.09 -42.48
C LEU A 11 17.45 -8.01 -41.68
N LEU A 12 18.01 -8.71 -40.67
CA LEU A 12 17.19 -9.29 -39.60
C LEU A 12 16.65 -8.12 -38.76
N PRO A 13 15.34 -8.06 -38.45
CA PRO A 13 14.87 -7.15 -37.43
C PRO A 13 15.36 -7.66 -36.08
N LEU A 14 16.01 -6.78 -35.30
CA LEU A 14 16.18 -6.96 -33.86
C LEU A 14 14.78 -6.95 -33.24
N LEU A 15 14.24 -8.14 -32.93
CA LEU A 15 13.17 -8.27 -31.96
C LEU A 15 13.78 -7.97 -30.59
N ALA A 16 13.67 -6.72 -30.15
CA ALA A 16 13.77 -6.41 -28.72
C ALA A 16 12.60 -7.11 -28.04
N SER A 17 12.83 -8.29 -27.48
CA SER A 17 11.92 -8.85 -26.50
C SER A 17 12.02 -7.95 -25.27
N VAL A 18 11.04 -7.08 -25.09
CA VAL A 18 10.79 -6.46 -23.79
C VAL A 18 10.44 -7.63 -22.87
N ILE A 19 11.42 -8.08 -22.09
CA ILE A 19 11.15 -8.95 -20.96
C ILE A 19 10.42 -8.04 -19.97
N LEU A 20 9.08 -8.03 -20.03
CA LEU A 20 8.28 -7.47 -18.95
C LEU A 20 8.64 -8.25 -17.70
N CYS A 21 9.22 -7.58 -16.72
CA CYS A 21 9.25 -8.10 -15.36
C CYS A 21 7.79 -8.34 -14.94
N PRO A 22 7.42 -9.49 -14.36
CA PRO A 22 6.08 -9.65 -13.81
C PRO A 22 5.89 -8.58 -12.71
N ILE A 23 4.88 -7.73 -12.89
CA ILE A 23 4.45 -6.77 -11.86
C ILE A 23 4.06 -7.54 -10.59
N SER A 24 4.52 -7.06 -9.44
CA SER A 24 4.14 -7.58 -8.13
C SER A 24 2.87 -6.90 -7.60
N ALA A 25 2.27 -7.46 -6.55
CA ALA A 25 1.17 -6.79 -5.85
C ALA A 25 1.62 -5.48 -5.17
N ALA A 26 2.89 -5.40 -4.75
CA ALA A 26 3.49 -4.19 -4.17
C ALA A 26 3.64 -3.06 -5.20
N ASP A 27 4.00 -3.39 -6.45
CA ASP A 27 4.08 -2.42 -7.54
C ASP A 27 2.72 -1.82 -7.90
N LEU A 28 1.63 -2.56 -7.66
CA LEU A 28 0.23 -2.14 -7.88
C LEU A 28 -0.31 -1.30 -6.73
N SER A 29 0.03 -1.62 -5.48
CA SER A 29 -0.34 -0.82 -4.31
C SER A 29 0.36 0.55 -4.30
N ALA A 30 1.48 0.69 -5.02
CA ALA A 30 2.16 1.96 -5.25
C ALA A 30 1.48 2.83 -6.34
N GLN A 31 0.44 2.34 -7.02
CA GLN A 31 -0.25 3.10 -8.08
C GLN A 31 -1.53 3.74 -7.55
N ASP A 32 -1.53 5.06 -7.47
CA ASP A 32 -2.72 5.84 -7.11
C ASP A 32 -3.86 5.72 -8.15
N LEU A 33 -3.53 5.57 -9.44
CA LEU A 33 -4.50 5.65 -10.52
C LEU A 33 -4.19 4.69 -11.68
N ILE A 34 -5.16 3.85 -12.02
CA ILE A 34 -5.06 2.90 -13.13
C ILE A 34 -6.20 3.14 -14.12
N ILE A 35 -5.84 3.17 -15.39
CA ILE A 35 -6.80 3.24 -16.49
C ILE A 35 -6.81 1.93 -17.27
N PHE A 36 -7.95 1.65 -17.89
CA PHE A 36 -8.12 0.52 -18.78
C PHE A 36 -8.36 1.00 -20.21
N ASP A 37 -7.57 0.53 -21.17
CA ASP A 37 -7.82 0.72 -22.60
C ASP A 37 -8.39 -0.56 -23.23
N GLU A 38 -9.62 -0.45 -23.72
CA GLU A 38 -10.32 -1.52 -24.42
C GLU A 38 -9.81 -1.75 -25.86
N THR A 39 -9.25 -0.72 -26.50
CA THR A 39 -8.92 -0.76 -27.94
C THR A 39 -7.45 -0.96 -28.23
N SER A 40 -7.14 -2.01 -29.01
CA SER A 40 -5.88 -2.14 -29.75
C SER A 40 -5.72 -1.13 -30.90
N GLY A 41 -6.52 -0.06 -30.92
CA GLY A 41 -6.75 0.81 -32.08
C GLY A 41 -5.58 1.71 -32.45
N ASN A 42 -4.61 1.88 -31.54
CA ASN A 42 -3.42 2.71 -31.74
C ASN A 42 -2.11 1.89 -31.74
N GLY A 43 -2.19 0.55 -31.83
CA GLY A 43 -1.04 -0.34 -31.68
C GLY A 43 -0.66 -0.64 -30.21
N SER A 44 -1.28 0.05 -29.24
CA SER A 44 -1.25 -0.30 -27.82
C SER A 44 -2.01 -1.61 -27.56
N PRO A 45 -1.54 -2.50 -26.68
CA PRO A 45 -2.29 -3.69 -26.31
C PRO A 45 -3.49 -3.35 -25.42
N ARG A 46 -4.59 -4.10 -25.52
CA ARG A 46 -5.69 -4.02 -24.55
C ARG A 46 -5.16 -4.34 -23.15
N GLY A 47 -5.34 -3.45 -22.18
CA GLY A 47 -4.62 -3.58 -20.91
C GLY A 47 -4.93 -2.53 -19.86
N PHE A 48 -4.34 -2.75 -18.68
CA PHE A 48 -4.27 -1.77 -17.60
C PHE A 48 -2.99 -0.95 -17.74
N TYR A 49 -3.12 0.35 -17.47
CA TYR A 49 -2.03 1.32 -17.54
C TYR A 49 -2.01 2.14 -16.25
N SER A 50 -0.83 2.32 -15.67
CA SER A 50 -0.66 3.29 -14.59
C SER A 50 -0.69 4.70 -15.15
N VAL A 51 -1.18 5.62 -14.34
CA VAL A 51 -1.13 7.05 -14.59
C VAL A 51 -0.51 7.70 -13.37
N ASP A 52 0.62 8.37 -13.56
CA ASP A 52 1.15 9.29 -12.56
C ASP A 52 0.38 10.61 -12.69
N PRO A 53 -0.39 11.02 -11.66
CA PRO A 53 -1.18 12.24 -11.72
C PRO A 53 -0.34 13.52 -11.60
N ASP A 54 0.91 13.44 -11.14
CA ASP A 54 1.78 14.59 -10.91
C ASP A 54 2.50 15.03 -12.19
N ASP A 55 2.96 14.08 -13.00
CA ASP A 55 3.64 14.36 -14.27
C ASP A 55 2.85 13.95 -15.53
N GLY A 56 1.74 13.24 -15.36
CA GLY A 56 0.85 12.80 -16.43
C GLY A 56 1.41 11.64 -17.26
N SER A 57 2.49 10.99 -16.80
CA SER A 57 3.07 9.84 -17.47
C SER A 57 2.15 8.63 -17.39
N ILE A 58 2.17 7.83 -18.46
CA ILE A 58 1.31 6.66 -18.58
C ILE A 58 2.14 5.48 -19.04
N SER A 59 2.06 4.37 -18.32
CA SER A 59 2.83 3.16 -18.62
C SER A 59 1.95 1.91 -18.61
N LEU A 60 2.25 0.94 -19.49
CA LEU A 60 1.52 -0.33 -19.53
C LEU A 60 1.89 -1.17 -18.30
N LEU A 61 0.89 -1.57 -17.51
CA LEU A 61 1.06 -2.49 -16.40
C LEU A 61 0.92 -3.94 -16.90
N THR A 62 -0.25 -4.28 -17.40
CA THR A 62 -0.55 -5.64 -17.83
C THR A 62 -1.53 -5.68 -18.98
N THR A 63 -1.42 -6.70 -19.83
CA THR A 63 -2.37 -6.91 -20.93
C THR A 63 -3.56 -7.71 -20.43
N VAL A 64 -4.77 -7.29 -20.76
CA VAL A 64 -6.00 -7.93 -20.29
C VAL A 64 -6.57 -8.88 -21.35
N GLY A 65 -6.77 -10.14 -20.97
CA GLY A 65 -7.27 -11.21 -21.84
C GLY A 65 -8.72 -11.00 -22.30
N SER A 66 -9.08 -11.57 -23.45
CA SER A 66 -10.41 -11.39 -24.06
C SER A 66 -11.56 -11.77 -23.12
N ALA A 67 -12.50 -10.86 -22.88
CA ALA A 67 -13.71 -11.09 -22.07
C ALA A 67 -14.82 -11.74 -22.92
N SER A 68 -14.51 -12.80 -23.66
CA SER A 68 -15.44 -13.44 -24.62
C SER A 68 -16.01 -12.48 -25.69
N GLY A 69 -15.29 -11.41 -26.02
CA GLY A 69 -15.75 -10.37 -26.96
C GLY A 69 -16.69 -9.33 -26.35
N ASP A 70 -16.98 -9.41 -25.05
CA ASP A 70 -17.69 -8.35 -24.33
C ASP A 70 -16.82 -7.08 -24.28
N ARG A 71 -17.50 -5.93 -24.42
CA ARG A 71 -16.89 -4.63 -24.18
C ARG A 71 -16.99 -4.28 -22.70
N LEU A 72 -15.86 -4.16 -22.03
CA LEU A 72 -15.81 -3.89 -20.60
C LEU A 72 -16.08 -2.41 -20.29
N THR A 73 -16.83 -2.18 -19.21
CA THR A 73 -17.34 -0.86 -18.78
C THR A 73 -17.55 -0.88 -17.26
N GLY A 74 -17.38 0.26 -16.58
CA GLY A 74 -17.58 0.35 -15.13
C GLY A 74 -16.61 -0.56 -14.36
N PHE A 75 -15.54 0.02 -13.85
CA PHE A 75 -14.47 -0.69 -13.17
C PHE A 75 -14.44 -0.32 -11.70
N SER A 76 -14.21 -1.31 -10.84
CA SER A 76 -13.92 -1.09 -9.43
C SER A 76 -12.98 -2.16 -8.91
N TYR A 77 -11.97 -1.75 -8.16
CA TYR A 77 -11.12 -2.65 -7.41
C TYR A 77 -11.83 -3.13 -6.13
N CYS A 78 -11.69 -4.41 -5.80
CA CYS A 78 -12.12 -4.99 -4.54
C CYS A 78 -10.90 -5.22 -3.64
N PRO A 79 -10.77 -4.50 -2.51
CA PRO A 79 -9.64 -4.68 -1.61
C PRO A 79 -9.60 -6.06 -0.94
N GLU A 80 -10.75 -6.71 -0.75
CA GLU A 80 -10.86 -7.98 -0.03
C GLU A 80 -10.28 -9.17 -0.81
N ASP A 81 -10.51 -9.24 -2.13
CA ASP A 81 -10.01 -10.33 -2.98
C ASP A 81 -8.89 -9.91 -3.95
N GLY A 82 -8.55 -8.61 -3.98
CA GLY A 82 -7.49 -8.05 -4.82
C GLY A 82 -7.82 -8.04 -6.33
N MET A 83 -9.10 -8.25 -6.71
CA MET A 83 -9.52 -8.32 -8.10
C MET A 83 -10.21 -7.02 -8.56
N VAL A 84 -10.11 -6.74 -9.85
CA VAL A 84 -10.87 -5.66 -10.51
C VAL A 84 -12.15 -6.25 -11.06
N TYR A 85 -13.28 -5.70 -10.63
CA TYR A 85 -14.59 -6.04 -11.16
C TYR A 85 -14.94 -5.08 -12.29
N ALA A 86 -15.40 -5.64 -13.39
CA ALA A 86 -15.83 -4.89 -14.56
C ALA A 86 -17.22 -5.32 -14.99
N GLY A 87 -18.08 -4.34 -15.26
CA GLY A 87 -19.29 -4.56 -16.01
C GLY A 87 -19.02 -4.75 -17.51
N SER A 88 -20.04 -5.13 -18.27
CA SER A 88 -19.94 -5.20 -19.72
C SER A 88 -21.14 -4.66 -20.45
N ASN A 89 -20.97 -4.40 -21.75
CA ASN A 89 -22.03 -4.08 -22.69
C ASN A 89 -23.02 -5.25 -22.93
N ALA A 90 -22.75 -6.44 -22.43
CA ALA A 90 -23.67 -7.57 -22.44
C ALA A 90 -24.42 -7.74 -21.11
N GLY A 91 -24.19 -6.86 -20.13
CA GLY A 91 -24.78 -6.98 -18.80
C GLY A 91 -24.11 -8.00 -17.89
N ARG A 92 -22.90 -8.43 -18.22
CA ARG A 92 -22.15 -9.40 -17.41
C ARG A 92 -21.20 -8.70 -16.46
N ILE A 93 -20.90 -9.38 -15.35
CA ILE A 93 -19.85 -8.98 -14.41
C ILE A 93 -18.65 -9.90 -14.62
N TRP A 94 -17.48 -9.31 -14.75
CA TRP A 94 -16.19 -9.97 -14.94
C TRP A 94 -15.27 -9.62 -13.79
N LYS A 95 -14.49 -10.59 -13.31
CA LYS A 95 -13.30 -10.35 -12.47
C LYS A 95 -12.07 -10.34 -13.35
N ILE A 96 -11.13 -9.46 -13.05
CA ILE A 96 -9.88 -9.29 -13.77
C ILE A 96 -8.76 -9.19 -12.75
N SER A 97 -7.74 -10.03 -12.89
CA SER A 97 -6.52 -9.89 -12.09
C SER A 97 -5.77 -8.64 -12.54
N PRO A 98 -5.54 -7.64 -11.67
CA PRO A 98 -4.77 -6.45 -12.03
C PRO A 98 -3.29 -6.76 -12.29
N VAL A 99 -2.79 -7.89 -11.76
CA VAL A 99 -1.42 -8.39 -11.95
C VAL A 99 -1.28 -9.11 -13.30
N THR A 100 -2.11 -10.12 -13.53
CA THR A 100 -1.93 -11.05 -14.67
C THR A 100 -2.76 -10.68 -15.89
N GLY A 101 -3.78 -9.84 -15.72
CA GLY A 101 -4.76 -9.51 -16.75
C GLY A 101 -5.71 -10.67 -17.11
N GLU A 102 -5.67 -11.77 -16.35
CA GLU A 102 -6.60 -12.90 -16.53
C GLU A 102 -8.03 -12.47 -16.21
N THR A 103 -8.96 -12.81 -17.11
CA THR A 103 -10.38 -12.49 -16.96
C THR A 103 -11.18 -13.75 -16.62
N SER A 104 -12.11 -13.62 -15.68
CA SER A 104 -13.06 -14.66 -15.32
C SER A 104 -14.48 -14.10 -15.23
N LEU A 105 -15.45 -14.87 -15.70
CA LEU A 105 -16.86 -14.48 -15.67
C LEU A 105 -17.43 -14.76 -14.27
N VAL A 106 -18.04 -13.75 -13.65
CA VAL A 106 -18.83 -13.94 -12.41
C VAL A 106 -20.22 -14.43 -12.77
N GLY A 107 -20.92 -13.70 -13.64
CA GLY A 107 -22.29 -14.01 -13.98
C GLY A 107 -22.93 -12.98 -14.92
N ASP A 108 -24.19 -13.26 -15.29
CA ASP A 108 -25.02 -12.41 -16.12
C ASP A 108 -26.10 -11.78 -15.24
N THR A 109 -26.16 -10.45 -15.23
CA THR A 109 -27.11 -9.70 -14.39
C THR A 109 -28.53 -9.66 -14.98
N GLY A 110 -28.68 -10.06 -16.25
CA GLY A 110 -29.91 -9.90 -17.03
C GLY A 110 -30.17 -8.47 -17.52
N LEU A 111 -29.29 -7.51 -17.24
CA LEU A 111 -29.35 -6.15 -17.78
C LEU A 111 -28.74 -6.08 -19.19
N ASN A 112 -29.10 -5.04 -19.94
CA ASN A 112 -28.37 -4.66 -21.14
C ASN A 112 -27.46 -3.49 -20.79
N TRP A 113 -26.17 -3.77 -20.60
CA TRP A 113 -25.11 -2.88 -20.08
C TRP A 113 -25.08 -2.66 -18.57
N ILE A 114 -23.84 -2.63 -18.06
CA ILE A 114 -23.46 -2.07 -16.77
C ILE A 114 -22.55 -0.86 -17.04
N ARG A 115 -23.04 0.36 -16.84
CA ARG A 115 -22.31 1.61 -17.15
C ARG A 115 -21.40 2.09 -16.03
N GLY A 116 -21.70 1.72 -14.79
CA GLY A 116 -20.94 2.10 -13.61
C GLY A 116 -20.97 0.97 -12.61
N LEU A 117 -19.86 0.77 -11.92
CA LEU A 117 -19.68 -0.26 -10.93
C LEU A 117 -18.72 0.29 -9.87
N THR A 118 -19.05 0.17 -8.58
CA THR A 118 -18.17 0.64 -7.50
C THR A 118 -18.36 -0.19 -6.24
N PHE A 119 -17.25 -0.61 -5.62
CA PHE A 119 -17.26 -1.08 -4.24
C PHE A 119 -17.32 0.10 -3.30
N SER A 120 -18.18 0.02 -2.30
CA SER A 120 -18.24 1.00 -1.22
C SER A 120 -17.20 0.65 -0.15
N PRO A 121 -16.29 1.58 0.19
CA PRO A 121 -15.29 1.35 1.24
C PRO A 121 -15.90 1.33 2.65
N VAL A 122 -17.19 1.70 2.80
CA VAL A 122 -17.86 1.79 4.10
C VAL A 122 -18.51 0.47 4.52
N ASP A 123 -19.08 -0.26 3.57
CA ASP A 123 -19.87 -1.47 3.83
C ASP A 123 -19.42 -2.69 2.99
N GLY A 124 -18.39 -2.53 2.14
CA GLY A 124 -17.85 -3.60 1.29
C GLY A 124 -18.78 -4.01 0.14
N LYS A 125 -19.93 -3.35 -0.03
CA LYS A 125 -20.93 -3.73 -1.03
C LYS A 125 -20.57 -3.24 -2.42
N LEU A 126 -20.89 -4.04 -3.43
CA LEU A 126 -20.76 -3.68 -4.83
C LEU A 126 -22.05 -3.04 -5.33
N TYR A 127 -21.96 -1.78 -5.76
CA TYR A 127 -23.06 -1.03 -6.35
C TYR A 127 -22.89 -0.91 -7.86
N GLY A 128 -23.99 -1.05 -8.59
CA GLY A 128 -24.00 -1.06 -10.05
C GLY A 128 -25.09 -0.18 -10.66
N LEU A 129 -24.79 0.36 -11.84
CA LEU A 129 -25.67 1.19 -12.64
C LEU A 129 -25.80 0.60 -14.05
N GLY A 130 -27.03 0.35 -14.50
CA GLY A 130 -27.33 -0.17 -15.84
C GLY A 130 -27.61 0.91 -16.89
N LEU A 131 -28.35 0.57 -17.96
CA LEU A 131 -29.00 1.57 -18.81
C LEU A 131 -30.20 2.18 -18.09
N GLY A 132 -30.05 3.44 -17.69
CA GLY A 132 -31.11 4.23 -17.03
C GLY A 132 -30.81 4.50 -15.55
N PRO A 133 -31.70 5.23 -14.87
CA PRO A 133 -31.41 5.83 -13.56
C PRO A 133 -31.53 4.85 -12.39
N LYS A 134 -31.60 3.53 -12.63
CA LYS A 134 -31.78 2.53 -11.58
C LYS A 134 -30.45 2.10 -10.99
N LEU A 135 -30.39 2.11 -9.67
CA LEU A 135 -29.23 1.66 -8.91
C LEU A 135 -29.49 0.28 -8.32
N TYR A 136 -28.46 -0.57 -8.35
CA TYR A 136 -28.50 -1.94 -7.87
C TYR A 136 -27.38 -2.19 -6.88
N GLU A 137 -27.66 -3.02 -5.89
CA GLU A 137 -26.62 -3.79 -5.19
C GLU A 137 -26.38 -5.07 -6.00
N VAL A 138 -25.12 -5.37 -6.27
CA VAL A 138 -24.68 -6.49 -7.10
C VAL A 138 -23.99 -7.50 -6.18
N ASN A 139 -24.38 -8.76 -6.24
CA ASN A 139 -23.66 -9.81 -5.53
C ASN A 139 -22.34 -10.13 -6.29
N PRO A 140 -21.16 -9.96 -5.67
CA PRO A 140 -19.87 -10.11 -6.35
C PRO A 140 -19.52 -11.57 -6.71
N ASP A 141 -20.19 -12.56 -6.13
CA ASP A 141 -19.94 -13.97 -6.39
C ASP A 141 -20.84 -14.56 -7.47
N THR A 142 -22.04 -14.00 -7.65
CA THR A 142 -23.09 -14.56 -8.51
C THR A 142 -23.57 -13.60 -9.61
N ALA A 143 -23.27 -12.31 -9.50
CA ALA A 143 -23.83 -11.22 -10.30
C ALA A 143 -25.36 -11.02 -10.14
N ASP A 144 -25.98 -11.62 -9.11
CA ASP A 144 -27.38 -11.38 -8.78
C ASP A 144 -27.61 -9.92 -8.38
N LEU A 145 -28.73 -9.35 -8.80
CA LEU A 145 -29.08 -7.95 -8.54
C LEU A 145 -30.17 -7.81 -7.47
N LEU A 146 -29.95 -6.87 -6.55
CA LEU A 146 -30.98 -6.29 -5.70
C LEU A 146 -31.23 -4.84 -6.16
N GLU A 147 -32.42 -4.56 -6.69
CA GLU A 147 -32.80 -3.20 -7.07
C GLU A 147 -33.00 -2.33 -5.82
N LEU A 148 -32.21 -1.25 -5.72
CA LEU A 148 -32.31 -0.29 -4.61
C LEU A 148 -33.35 0.79 -4.91
N GLY A 149 -33.43 1.22 -6.17
CA GLY A 149 -34.41 2.18 -6.65
C GLY A 149 -33.87 3.07 -7.76
N THR A 150 -34.54 4.21 -7.96
CA THR A 150 -34.21 5.16 -9.03
C THR A 150 -33.57 6.42 -8.47
N VAL A 151 -32.40 6.78 -9.01
CA VAL A 151 -31.73 8.07 -8.78
C VAL A 151 -31.97 8.94 -10.01
N PRO A 152 -32.89 9.91 -9.95
CA PRO A 152 -33.17 10.77 -11.09
C PRO A 152 -31.89 11.43 -11.62
N ASP A 153 -31.80 11.57 -12.94
CA ASP A 153 -30.70 12.24 -13.64
C ASP A 153 -29.30 11.59 -13.55
N LEU A 154 -29.17 10.41 -12.93
CA LEU A 154 -27.93 9.63 -12.99
C LEU A 154 -27.82 8.90 -14.32
N ASP A 155 -26.86 9.31 -15.15
CA ASP A 155 -26.69 8.78 -16.51
C ASP A 155 -25.57 7.76 -16.61
N ALA A 156 -24.40 8.00 -15.99
CA ALA A 156 -23.27 7.08 -16.05
C ALA A 156 -22.27 7.32 -14.91
N GLY A 157 -21.26 6.45 -14.83
CA GLY A 157 -20.17 6.54 -13.87
C GLY A 157 -20.64 6.31 -12.43
N LEU A 158 -19.85 5.59 -11.66
CA LEU A 158 -20.17 5.37 -10.26
C LEU A 158 -18.86 5.27 -9.47
N ALA A 159 -18.73 6.08 -8.42
CA ALA A 159 -17.62 6.04 -7.48
C ALA A 159 -18.13 6.20 -6.06
N ALA A 160 -17.71 5.34 -5.15
CA ALA A 160 -18.03 5.46 -3.73
C ALA A 160 -16.93 6.22 -2.99
N SER A 161 -17.32 7.14 -2.10
CA SER A 161 -16.41 7.85 -1.20
C SER A 161 -16.41 7.21 0.19
N ALA A 162 -15.32 7.40 0.93
CA ALA A 162 -15.18 6.99 2.33
C ALA A 162 -16.24 7.58 3.28
N ASN A 163 -16.92 8.66 2.87
CA ASN A 163 -18.02 9.25 3.63
C ASN A 163 -19.39 8.56 3.42
N GLY A 164 -19.44 7.48 2.62
CA GLY A 164 -20.66 6.72 2.34
C GLY A 164 -21.58 7.31 1.26
N MET A 165 -21.13 8.35 0.55
CA MET A 165 -21.83 8.90 -0.62
C MET A 165 -21.33 8.25 -1.91
N LEU A 166 -22.23 8.08 -2.87
CA LEU A 166 -21.88 7.71 -4.25
C LEU A 166 -21.81 8.94 -5.14
N TYR A 167 -21.00 8.86 -6.18
CA TYR A 167 -20.75 9.93 -7.12
C TYR A 167 -20.93 9.41 -8.53
N GLY A 168 -21.60 10.19 -9.38
CA GLY A 168 -21.82 9.85 -10.78
C GLY A 168 -22.08 11.10 -11.60
N GLN A 169 -22.40 10.95 -12.89
CA GLN A 169 -22.68 12.10 -13.75
C GLN A 169 -24.12 12.13 -14.24
N LYS A 170 -24.58 13.36 -14.46
CA LYS A 170 -25.66 13.73 -15.37
C LYS A 170 -25.04 14.27 -16.66
N ASP A 171 -25.52 13.81 -17.80
CA ASP A 171 -24.98 14.17 -19.13
C ASP A 171 -25.60 15.47 -19.68
N SER A 172 -26.77 15.90 -19.16
CA SER A 172 -27.44 17.12 -19.64
C SER A 172 -28.31 17.80 -18.55
N PRO A 173 -27.82 18.84 -17.85
CA PRO A 173 -26.48 19.43 -17.97
C PRO A 173 -25.40 18.50 -17.41
N LYS A 174 -24.21 18.69 -17.97
CA LYS A 174 -22.94 18.04 -17.67
C LYS A 174 -22.45 18.33 -16.23
N VAL A 175 -22.92 17.56 -15.25
CA VAL A 175 -22.61 17.77 -13.82
C VAL A 175 -22.29 16.47 -13.09
N ILE A 176 -21.51 16.59 -12.02
CA ILE A 176 -21.31 15.50 -11.06
C ILE A 176 -22.36 15.62 -9.96
N LEU A 177 -22.98 14.47 -9.65
CA LEU A 177 -23.96 14.30 -8.61
C LEU A 177 -23.32 13.58 -7.43
N ALA A 178 -23.53 14.07 -6.21
CA ALA A 178 -23.39 13.27 -4.99
C ALA A 178 -24.73 12.62 -4.66
N ILE A 179 -24.72 11.35 -4.32
CA ILE A 179 -25.90 10.52 -4.15
C ILE A 179 -25.83 9.87 -2.77
N ASN A 180 -26.85 10.10 -1.96
CA ASN A 180 -27.00 9.40 -0.70
C ASN A 180 -27.62 8.02 -0.97
N ILE A 181 -26.89 6.94 -0.73
CA ILE A 181 -27.31 5.59 -1.08
C ILE A 181 -28.58 5.12 -0.35
N VAL A 182 -28.82 5.61 0.86
CA VAL A 182 -29.97 5.23 1.68
C VAL A 182 -31.25 5.91 1.20
N THR A 183 -31.17 7.19 0.85
CA THR A 183 -32.34 7.99 0.43
C THR A 183 -32.51 8.06 -1.09
N LEU A 184 -31.49 7.69 -1.85
CA LEU A 184 -31.37 7.83 -3.31
C LEU A 184 -31.55 9.27 -3.81
N VAL A 185 -31.33 10.25 -2.93
CA VAL A 185 -31.35 11.66 -3.28
C VAL A 185 -30.00 12.05 -3.88
N ALA A 186 -30.05 12.63 -5.08
CA ALA A 186 -28.89 13.20 -5.76
C ALA A 186 -28.83 14.73 -5.57
N THR A 187 -27.65 15.25 -5.28
CA THR A 187 -27.36 16.69 -5.22
C THR A 187 -26.23 17.02 -6.20
N THR A 188 -26.39 18.13 -6.94
CA THR A 188 -25.31 18.63 -7.79
C THR A 188 -24.20 19.20 -6.91
N ILE A 189 -22.98 18.70 -7.08
CA ILE A 189 -21.80 19.13 -6.32
C ILE A 189 -20.75 19.81 -7.17
N HIS A 190 -20.70 19.49 -8.47
CA HIS A 190 -19.68 20.02 -9.37
C HIS A 190 -20.28 20.26 -10.74
N VAL A 191 -20.01 21.42 -11.32
CA VAL A 191 -20.37 21.71 -12.71
C VAL A 191 -19.09 21.63 -13.52
N SER A 192 -18.96 20.59 -14.34
CA SER A 192 -17.77 20.41 -15.17
C SER A 192 -17.81 21.39 -16.35
N PRO A 193 -16.75 22.20 -16.59
CA PRO A 193 -16.73 23.22 -17.63
C PRO A 193 -16.50 22.69 -19.08
N GLU A 194 -16.61 21.38 -19.33
CA GLU A 194 -16.05 20.60 -20.47
C GLU A 194 -14.62 20.09 -20.21
N PRO A 195 -14.23 18.91 -20.74
CA PRO A 195 -14.97 18.08 -21.70
C PRO A 195 -15.69 16.91 -21.01
N LEU A 196 -16.96 16.73 -21.34
CA LEU A 196 -17.79 15.55 -21.01
C LEU A 196 -18.30 14.92 -22.33
N PRO A 197 -18.66 13.62 -22.37
CA PRO A 197 -19.00 12.74 -21.25
C PRO A 197 -17.82 11.98 -20.62
N MET A 198 -17.85 11.76 -19.29
CA MET A 198 -16.97 10.79 -18.63
C MET A 198 -17.52 9.38 -18.87
N SER A 199 -16.64 8.38 -18.95
CA SER A 199 -17.03 6.97 -18.97
C SER A 199 -17.15 6.38 -17.57
N ASN A 200 -16.23 6.73 -16.66
CA ASN A 200 -16.25 6.25 -15.28
C ASN A 200 -15.59 7.25 -14.31
N PHE A 201 -15.83 7.08 -13.01
CA PHE A 201 -15.19 7.82 -11.94
C PHE A 201 -14.53 6.86 -10.95
N THR A 202 -13.54 7.35 -10.20
CA THR A 202 -12.98 6.66 -9.04
C THR A 202 -12.52 7.68 -8.00
N PHE A 203 -12.60 7.34 -6.72
CA PHE A 203 -11.80 8.03 -5.70
C PHE A 203 -10.44 7.36 -5.60
N ALA A 204 -9.38 8.15 -5.47
CA ALA A 204 -8.04 7.71 -5.12
C ALA A 204 -7.67 8.15 -3.70
N SER A 205 -6.41 7.95 -3.33
CA SER A 205 -5.82 8.39 -2.05
C SER A 205 -6.14 9.86 -1.74
N GLY A 206 -6.27 10.17 -0.45
CA GLY A 206 -6.62 11.52 0.01
C GLY A 206 -8.02 12.01 -0.35
N GLY A 207 -8.91 11.15 -0.89
CA GLY A 207 -10.28 11.51 -1.25
C GLY A 207 -10.39 12.30 -2.55
N ARG A 208 -9.37 12.22 -3.42
CA ARG A 208 -9.32 12.87 -4.73
C ARG A 208 -10.25 12.14 -5.72
N LEU A 209 -11.12 12.87 -6.41
CA LEU A 209 -12.05 12.30 -7.39
C LEU A 209 -11.48 12.42 -8.80
N PHE A 210 -11.33 11.27 -9.47
CA PHE A 210 -10.87 11.20 -10.86
C PHE A 210 -11.97 10.71 -11.77
N GLY A 211 -11.91 11.14 -13.03
CA GLY A 211 -12.76 10.64 -14.10
C GLY A 211 -12.02 10.58 -15.42
N VAL A 212 -12.45 9.66 -16.28
CA VAL A 212 -11.90 9.48 -17.63
C VAL A 212 -12.92 9.86 -18.68
N ASN A 213 -12.50 10.64 -19.66
CA ASN A 213 -13.34 11.06 -20.76
C ASN A 213 -13.20 10.10 -21.95
N TRP A 214 -14.31 9.50 -22.35
CA TRP A 214 -14.33 8.56 -23.48
C TRP A 214 -14.07 9.22 -24.84
N GLY A 215 -14.53 10.46 -25.04
CA GLY A 215 -14.44 11.17 -26.31
C GLY A 215 -13.05 11.71 -26.64
N ASN A 216 -12.24 12.06 -25.63
CA ASN A 216 -10.92 12.68 -25.85
C ASN A 216 -9.75 12.04 -25.10
N GLY A 217 -10.00 11.05 -24.24
CA GLY A 217 -8.94 10.31 -23.54
C GLY A 217 -8.27 11.03 -22.40
N GLY A 218 -8.80 12.17 -22.00
CA GLY A 218 -8.31 12.92 -20.85
C GLY A 218 -8.69 12.21 -19.56
N VAL A 219 -7.74 12.20 -18.63
CA VAL A 219 -7.90 11.86 -17.23
C VAL A 219 -8.01 13.18 -16.48
N TYR A 220 -9.09 13.34 -15.71
CA TYR A 220 -9.42 14.60 -15.05
C TYR A 220 -9.55 14.38 -13.55
N GLU A 221 -8.97 15.29 -12.78
CA GLU A 221 -9.21 15.44 -11.35
C GLU A 221 -10.28 16.50 -11.10
N PHE A 222 -11.19 16.21 -10.17
CA PHE A 222 -12.28 17.09 -9.77
C PHE A 222 -12.11 17.47 -8.30
N ASP A 223 -11.80 18.75 -8.05
CA ASP A 223 -11.77 19.29 -6.70
C ASP A 223 -13.19 19.64 -6.26
N LEU A 224 -13.72 18.83 -5.34
CA LEU A 224 -15.07 18.96 -4.80
C LEU A 224 -15.25 20.16 -3.87
N GLN A 225 -14.18 20.77 -3.37
CA GLN A 225 -14.23 21.95 -2.50
C GLN A 225 -14.16 23.25 -3.30
N THR A 226 -13.22 23.33 -4.25
CA THR A 226 -13.02 24.53 -5.08
C THR A 226 -13.87 24.54 -6.33
N HIS A 227 -14.50 23.40 -6.66
CA HIS A 227 -15.29 23.17 -7.87
C HIS A 227 -14.47 23.44 -9.14
N THR A 228 -13.19 23.04 -9.12
CA THR A 228 -12.27 23.13 -10.27
C THR A 228 -12.00 21.76 -10.90
N THR A 229 -11.63 21.78 -12.19
CA THR A 229 -11.30 20.57 -12.95
C THR A 229 -9.92 20.73 -13.56
N LEU A 230 -9.05 19.74 -13.33
CA LEU A 230 -7.68 19.70 -13.84
C LEU A 230 -7.52 18.48 -14.76
N GLU A 231 -6.95 18.65 -15.95
CA GLU A 231 -6.50 17.52 -16.77
C GLU A 231 -5.14 17.06 -16.23
N VAL A 232 -5.11 15.89 -15.61
CA VAL A 232 -3.88 15.32 -15.01
C VAL A 232 -3.09 14.48 -16.01
N GLY A 233 -3.76 13.96 -17.04
CA GLY A 233 -3.11 13.18 -18.08
C GLY A 233 -4.00 13.01 -19.29
N ARG A 234 -3.38 12.56 -20.39
CA ARG A 234 -4.11 12.23 -21.62
C ARG A 234 -3.55 10.97 -22.23
N TYR A 235 -4.41 9.97 -22.37
CA TYR A 235 -4.04 8.68 -22.92
C TYR A 235 -3.87 8.70 -24.44
N SER A 236 -4.75 9.38 -25.19
CA SER A 236 -4.69 9.45 -26.65
C SER A 236 -5.53 10.59 -27.21
N GLU A 237 -5.10 11.19 -28.32
CA GLU A 237 -5.91 12.16 -29.09
C GLU A 237 -7.06 11.51 -29.88
N HIS A 238 -7.07 10.17 -30.04
CA HIS A 238 -8.09 9.43 -30.80
C HIS A 238 -8.44 8.12 -30.10
N ILE A 239 -9.70 7.98 -29.64
CA ILE A 239 -10.20 6.75 -29.02
C ILE A 239 -11.34 6.17 -29.86
N GLN A 240 -11.28 4.85 -30.10
CA GLN A 240 -12.36 4.05 -30.65
C GLN A 240 -12.82 2.96 -29.65
N GLY A 241 -12.73 3.17 -28.32
CA GLY A 241 -12.97 2.13 -27.30
C GLY A 241 -13.42 2.69 -25.95
N THR A 242 -13.81 1.85 -24.98
CA THR A 242 -14.08 2.33 -23.59
C THR A 242 -12.77 2.62 -22.89
N ILE A 243 -12.71 3.72 -22.14
CA ILE A 243 -11.69 3.92 -21.11
C ILE A 243 -12.31 3.72 -19.73
N GLY A 244 -11.72 2.85 -18.94
CA GLY A 244 -12.03 2.67 -17.52
C GLY A 244 -11.04 3.43 -16.66
N VAL A 245 -11.45 3.76 -15.43
CA VAL A 245 -10.54 4.22 -14.37
C VAL A 245 -10.94 3.55 -13.08
N PHE A 246 -9.95 3.16 -12.29
CA PHE A 246 -10.09 2.71 -10.91
C PHE A 246 -8.80 3.06 -10.16
N ALA A 247 -8.92 3.28 -8.86
CA ALA A 247 -7.78 3.37 -7.97
C ALA A 247 -7.60 2.04 -7.26
N ILE A 248 -6.35 1.68 -7.00
CA ILE A 248 -6.03 0.69 -5.98
C ILE A 248 -5.77 1.53 -4.73
N PRO A 249 -6.64 1.51 -3.72
CA PRO A 249 -6.34 2.22 -2.50
C PRO A 249 -5.04 1.64 -1.93
N GLU A 250 -4.17 2.51 -1.43
CA GLU A 250 -3.07 2.05 -0.59
C GLU A 250 -3.66 1.13 0.50
N PRO A 251 -3.02 -0.02 0.77
CA PRO A 251 -3.47 -0.88 1.85
C PRO A 251 -3.55 -0.02 3.10
N VAL A 252 -4.73 0.04 3.72
CA VAL A 252 -4.93 0.80 4.94
C VAL A 252 -4.08 0.15 6.02
N THR A 253 -2.91 0.72 6.30
CA THR A 253 -2.04 0.29 7.38
C THR A 253 -2.51 0.97 8.66
N LEU A 254 -2.71 0.17 9.70
CA LEU A 254 -2.93 0.68 11.05
C LEU A 254 -1.61 1.30 11.53
N PRO A 255 -1.55 2.63 11.79
CA PRO A 255 -0.37 3.22 12.38
C PRO A 255 -0.19 2.70 13.81
N VAL A 256 0.99 2.17 14.11
CA VAL A 256 1.38 1.74 15.46
C VAL A 256 2.61 2.52 15.91
N LEU A 257 2.75 2.65 17.23
CA LEU A 257 3.93 3.26 17.82
C LEU A 257 4.94 2.15 18.12
N ILE A 258 6.19 2.38 17.75
CA ILE A 258 7.29 1.45 18.00
C ILE A 258 8.44 2.16 18.69
N ASP A 259 9.29 1.39 19.35
CA ASP A 259 10.54 1.87 19.94
C ASP A 259 11.66 0.87 19.62
N VAL A 260 12.64 1.33 18.86
CA VAL A 260 13.87 0.61 18.56
C VAL A 260 14.83 0.87 19.70
N LYS A 261 15.03 -0.12 20.57
CA LYS A 261 15.84 -0.06 21.79
C LYS A 261 15.16 0.67 22.97
N PRO A 262 14.03 0.11 23.47
CA PRO A 262 13.31 0.68 24.61
C PRO A 262 14.19 1.04 25.81
N GLY A 263 13.95 2.23 26.37
CA GLY A 263 14.72 2.79 27.48
C GLY A 263 16.04 3.47 27.05
N SER A 264 16.21 3.77 25.76
CA SER A 264 17.35 4.52 25.22
C SER A 264 16.84 5.66 24.35
N TRP A 265 17.47 6.84 24.44
CA TRP A 265 17.31 7.88 23.43
C TRP A 265 18.54 8.80 23.37
N PRO A 266 19.07 9.12 22.18
CA PRO A 266 18.78 8.47 20.90
C PRO A 266 19.09 6.97 20.96
N ASN A 267 18.71 6.20 19.94
CA ASN A 267 18.91 4.75 19.88
C ASN A 267 20.25 4.42 19.19
N PRO A 268 21.40 4.37 19.89
CA PRO A 268 22.68 4.17 19.24
C PRO A 268 22.83 2.74 18.77
N LEU A 269 23.24 2.58 17.51
CA LEU A 269 23.66 1.33 16.92
C LEU A 269 25.15 1.37 16.61
N ASN A 270 25.88 0.35 17.08
CA ASN A 270 27.25 0.09 16.67
C ASN A 270 27.25 -1.00 15.58
N PRO A 271 27.59 -0.70 14.31
CA PRO A 271 27.59 -1.71 13.23
C PRO A 271 28.52 -2.91 13.49
N LYS A 272 29.52 -2.77 14.38
CA LYS A 272 30.42 -3.86 14.79
C LYS A 272 29.78 -4.81 15.81
N SER A 273 28.68 -4.42 16.45
CA SER A 273 28.02 -5.20 17.49
C SER A 273 27.48 -6.50 16.91
N ARG A 274 27.77 -7.62 17.58
CA ARG A 274 27.30 -8.96 17.18
C ARG A 274 26.13 -9.44 18.05
N GLY A 275 25.52 -8.52 18.78
CA GLY A 275 24.38 -8.78 19.64
C GLY A 275 23.07 -8.89 18.86
N VAL A 276 21.99 -8.53 19.55
CA VAL A 276 20.66 -8.36 18.96
C VAL A 276 20.26 -6.90 19.06
N LEU A 277 19.46 -6.43 18.11
CA LEU A 277 18.75 -5.16 18.20
C LEU A 277 17.39 -5.44 18.84
N PRO A 278 17.15 -4.99 20.08
CA PRO A 278 15.81 -5.05 20.66
C PRO A 278 14.93 -3.95 20.06
N THR A 279 13.69 -4.30 19.74
CA THR A 279 12.65 -3.37 19.26
C THR A 279 11.34 -3.76 19.92
N ALA A 280 10.41 -2.83 20.10
CA ALA A 280 9.08 -3.12 20.63
C ALA A 280 8.01 -2.43 19.77
N VAL A 281 6.91 -3.14 19.51
CA VAL A 281 5.64 -2.52 19.12
C VAL A 281 4.87 -2.23 20.39
N LEU A 282 4.56 -0.96 20.64
CA LEU A 282 4.08 -0.49 21.93
C LEU A 282 2.57 -0.64 22.05
N GLY A 283 2.12 -1.22 23.16
CA GLY A 283 0.71 -1.31 23.49
C GLY A 283 0.14 0.02 23.96
N SER A 284 -1.18 0.15 23.94
CA SER A 284 -1.85 1.31 24.51
C SER A 284 -3.27 0.96 24.97
N GLU A 285 -4.01 1.95 25.50
CA GLU A 285 -5.43 1.77 25.82
C GLU A 285 -6.27 1.37 24.60
N THR A 286 -5.83 1.76 23.40
CA THR A 286 -6.55 1.52 22.14
C THR A 286 -5.91 0.44 21.27
N PHE A 287 -4.73 -0.06 21.62
CA PHE A 287 -4.01 -1.05 20.82
C PHE A 287 -3.54 -2.25 21.65
N ASP A 288 -4.13 -3.42 21.36
CA ASP A 288 -3.79 -4.70 21.98
C ASP A 288 -2.80 -5.47 21.10
N VAL A 289 -1.54 -5.50 21.51
CA VAL A 289 -0.46 -6.17 20.78
C VAL A 289 -0.63 -7.68 20.65
N THR A 290 -1.50 -8.31 21.46
CA THR A 290 -1.78 -9.76 21.36
C THR A 290 -2.56 -10.15 20.11
N THR A 291 -3.12 -9.15 19.42
CA THR A 291 -3.82 -9.32 18.14
C THR A 291 -2.87 -9.41 16.95
N ILE A 292 -1.60 -9.06 17.10
CA ILE A 292 -0.59 -9.12 16.03
C ILE A 292 -0.27 -10.59 15.69
N ASP A 293 -0.13 -10.93 14.40
CA ASP A 293 0.50 -12.18 13.96
C ASP A 293 2.03 -12.00 13.88
N PRO A 294 2.81 -12.57 14.82
CA PRO A 294 4.25 -12.34 14.86
C PRO A 294 5.02 -12.96 13.68
N ALA A 295 4.39 -13.88 12.93
CA ALA A 295 5.01 -14.52 11.78
C ALA A 295 5.11 -13.59 10.55
N THR A 296 4.30 -12.53 10.53
CA THR A 296 4.24 -11.55 9.43
C THR A 296 5.20 -10.38 9.64
N ILE A 297 5.76 -10.25 10.86
CA ILE A 297 6.57 -9.09 11.25
C ILE A 297 7.89 -9.05 10.51
N VAL A 298 8.19 -7.89 9.95
CA VAL A 298 9.49 -7.56 9.36
C VAL A 298 9.97 -6.19 9.81
N LEU A 299 11.29 -6.03 9.85
CA LEU A 299 11.96 -4.73 9.98
C LEU A 299 12.44 -4.30 8.59
N GLY A 300 12.11 -3.06 8.21
CA GLY A 300 12.58 -2.37 7.01
C GLY A 300 13.29 -1.07 7.35
N MET A 301 13.84 -0.42 6.33
CA MET A 301 14.42 0.92 6.40
C MET A 301 13.84 1.77 5.27
N GLU A 302 13.52 3.03 5.54
CA GLU A 302 12.98 3.93 4.51
C GLU A 302 13.94 4.04 3.32
N GLY A 303 13.42 3.82 2.11
CA GLY A 303 14.20 3.87 0.86
C GLY A 303 14.96 2.58 0.52
N ASP A 304 14.76 1.50 1.28
CA ASP A 304 15.33 0.18 1.03
C ASP A 304 14.23 -0.87 0.80
N GLU A 305 14.46 -1.82 -0.11
CA GLU A 305 13.53 -2.92 -0.41
C GLU A 305 13.81 -4.18 0.44
N ASP A 306 15.00 -4.29 1.03
CA ASP A 306 15.36 -5.41 1.87
C ASP A 306 14.60 -5.38 3.21
N THR A 307 14.39 -6.55 3.81
CA THR A 307 13.72 -6.67 5.10
C THR A 307 14.37 -7.74 5.97
N VAL A 308 14.20 -7.62 7.28
CA VAL A 308 14.76 -8.55 8.27
C VAL A 308 13.68 -9.07 9.19
N SER A 309 13.52 -10.39 9.27
CA SER A 309 12.58 -11.03 10.21
C SER A 309 13.17 -11.08 11.64
N PRO A 310 12.33 -11.00 12.69
CA PRO A 310 12.79 -11.13 14.07
C PRO A 310 13.29 -12.55 14.36
N LEU A 311 14.33 -12.69 15.19
CA LEU A 311 14.81 -14.00 15.66
C LEU A 311 13.84 -14.65 16.66
N ARG A 312 13.21 -13.80 17.47
CA ARG A 312 12.27 -14.19 18.53
C ARG A 312 11.48 -12.96 18.97
N TRP A 313 10.37 -13.23 19.62
CA TRP A 313 9.49 -12.23 20.20
C TRP A 313 9.01 -12.66 21.59
N ASN A 314 8.55 -11.70 22.39
CA ASN A 314 7.83 -11.93 23.64
C ASN A 314 6.88 -10.75 23.92
N ILE A 315 5.86 -10.96 24.77
CA ILE A 315 4.99 -9.87 25.23
C ILE A 315 5.42 -9.45 26.63
N GLU A 316 5.89 -8.21 26.76
CA GLU A 316 6.41 -7.63 27.99
C GLU A 316 6.16 -6.11 27.97
N ASP A 317 5.96 -5.50 29.13
CA ASP A 317 5.85 -4.04 29.27
C ASP A 317 7.28 -3.47 29.36
N VAL A 318 7.74 -2.77 28.32
CA VAL A 318 9.13 -2.31 28.19
C VAL A 318 9.28 -0.85 27.79
N GLY A 319 8.28 -0.24 27.17
CA GLY A 319 8.35 1.12 26.63
C GLY A 319 7.14 1.97 26.96
N THR A 320 7.25 3.26 26.64
CA THR A 320 6.12 4.21 26.63
C THR A 320 5.98 4.74 25.21
N PRO A 321 4.78 4.91 24.65
CA PRO A 321 4.64 5.51 23.33
C PRO A 321 5.06 6.99 23.29
N PHE A 322 5.81 7.37 22.25
CA PHE A 322 6.22 8.75 22.01
C PHE A 322 5.19 9.49 21.13
N GLU A 323 4.63 10.59 21.62
CA GLU A 323 3.60 11.39 20.92
C GLU A 323 4.13 12.74 20.37
N GLY A 324 5.45 12.87 20.15
CA GLY A 324 6.07 14.11 19.68
C GLY A 324 6.29 14.20 18.17
N ASP A 325 7.16 15.14 17.75
CA ASP A 325 7.46 15.38 16.34
C ASP A 325 8.28 14.22 15.73
N PRO A 326 8.08 13.88 14.44
CA PRO A 326 8.88 12.86 13.75
C PRO A 326 10.38 13.17 13.81
N GLY A 327 11.19 12.19 14.22
CA GLY A 327 12.64 12.35 14.40
C GLY A 327 13.07 12.58 15.84
N ASP A 328 12.12 12.87 16.73
CA ASP A 328 12.33 12.91 18.18
C ASP A 328 11.88 11.61 18.86
N GLY A 329 12.15 11.49 20.16
CA GLY A 329 11.86 10.33 20.98
C GLY A 329 12.26 10.56 22.44
N HIS A 330 12.18 9.51 23.26
CA HIS A 330 12.50 9.58 24.69
C HIS A 330 13.07 8.26 25.21
N ASP A 331 13.63 8.26 26.42
CA ASP A 331 14.19 7.08 27.09
C ASP A 331 13.26 6.50 28.17
N LEU A 332 11.95 6.76 28.10
CA LEU A 332 10.97 6.21 29.03
C LEU A 332 10.82 4.69 28.82
N GLY A 333 10.75 3.95 29.94
CA GLY A 333 10.53 2.50 29.94
C GLY A 333 9.05 2.17 30.10
N ALA A 334 8.78 1.00 30.72
CA ALA A 334 7.47 0.45 30.98
C ALA A 334 6.40 1.46 31.49
N ASP A 335 5.20 1.42 30.90
CA ASP A 335 4.09 2.33 31.17
C ASP A 335 2.81 1.65 31.69
N GLY A 336 2.84 0.31 31.81
CA GLY A 336 1.72 -0.50 32.26
C GLY A 336 0.89 -1.11 31.14
N PHE A 337 1.20 -0.83 29.87
CA PHE A 337 0.64 -1.53 28.71
C PHE A 337 1.58 -2.65 28.25
N ALA A 338 1.01 -3.70 27.66
CA ALA A 338 1.81 -4.82 27.17
C ALA A 338 2.38 -4.48 25.79
N ASP A 339 3.69 -4.64 25.61
CA ASP A 339 4.35 -4.41 24.33
C ASP A 339 4.75 -5.73 23.67
N LEU A 340 4.78 -5.76 22.34
CA LEU A 340 5.36 -6.87 21.59
C LEU A 340 6.85 -6.61 21.38
N THR A 341 7.68 -7.25 22.19
CA THR A 341 9.13 -7.16 22.08
C THR A 341 9.65 -8.10 21.00
N LEU A 342 10.58 -7.59 20.20
CA LEU A 342 11.21 -8.24 19.06
C LEU A 342 12.72 -8.21 19.23
N LYS A 343 13.41 -9.28 18.79
CA LYS A 343 14.88 -9.33 18.81
C LYS A 343 15.39 -9.61 17.40
N PHE A 344 16.01 -8.63 16.76
CA PHE A 344 16.63 -8.78 15.45
C PHE A 344 18.11 -9.11 15.58
N LYS A 345 18.66 -9.90 14.64
CA LYS A 345 20.08 -10.17 14.61
C LYS A 345 20.81 -8.95 14.08
N MET A 346 21.65 -8.33 14.90
CA MET A 346 22.30 -7.05 14.56
C MET A 346 23.04 -7.10 13.22
N GLN A 347 23.77 -8.19 12.97
CA GLN A 347 24.55 -8.32 11.74
C GLN A 347 23.70 -8.60 10.49
N ASP A 348 22.46 -9.06 10.65
CA ASP A 348 21.54 -9.23 9.52
C ASP A 348 20.92 -7.85 9.17
N VAL A 349 20.56 -7.04 10.18
CA VAL A 349 20.12 -5.64 10.00
C VAL A 349 21.22 -4.78 9.35
N VAL A 350 22.44 -4.84 9.87
CA VAL A 350 23.58 -4.09 9.31
C VAL A 350 23.89 -4.48 7.86
N ALA A 351 23.68 -5.75 7.50
CA ALA A 351 23.95 -6.25 6.15
C ALA A 351 22.80 -5.97 5.18
N ALA A 352 21.55 -5.99 5.64
CA ALA A 352 20.39 -5.69 4.81
C ALA A 352 20.38 -4.21 4.39
N PHE A 353 20.69 -3.30 5.31
CA PHE A 353 20.52 -1.86 5.10
C PHE A 353 21.84 -1.11 4.87
N ASP A 354 22.93 -1.83 4.55
CA ASP A 354 24.27 -1.28 4.33
C ASP A 354 24.71 -0.22 5.37
N LEU A 355 24.39 -0.44 6.66
CA LEU A 355 24.59 0.55 7.74
C LEU A 355 26.07 0.94 7.98
N TRP A 356 27.02 0.26 7.33
CA TRP A 356 28.43 0.67 7.31
C TRP A 356 28.64 1.99 6.55
N ASP A 357 27.82 2.27 5.54
CA ASP A 357 27.95 3.46 4.71
C ASP A 357 27.20 4.66 5.31
N LEU A 358 26.32 4.42 6.30
CA LEU A 358 25.48 5.42 6.99
C LEU A 358 26.04 5.84 8.37
N THR A 359 27.32 5.62 8.64
CA THR A 359 27.88 5.93 9.96
C THR A 359 27.87 7.44 10.27
N GLY A 360 27.34 7.80 11.44
CA GLY A 360 27.14 9.18 11.87
C GLY A 360 25.78 9.75 11.49
N GLU A 361 24.96 8.99 10.78
CA GLU A 361 23.61 9.38 10.36
C GLU A 361 22.54 8.81 11.30
N THR A 362 21.35 9.42 11.24
CA THR A 362 20.14 8.93 11.90
C THR A 362 19.24 8.36 10.83
N VAL A 363 18.87 7.09 10.98
CA VAL A 363 18.08 6.32 10.00
C VAL A 363 16.70 6.00 10.58
N ALA A 364 15.67 6.07 9.74
CA ALA A 364 14.31 5.66 10.11
C ALA A 364 14.17 4.15 9.85
N LEU A 365 13.82 3.40 10.89
CA LEU A 365 13.49 2.00 10.78
C LEU A 365 11.99 1.81 10.92
N THR A 366 11.45 0.97 10.06
CA THR A 366 10.01 0.69 10.00
C THR A 366 9.76 -0.76 10.42
N ILE A 367 8.78 -0.98 11.29
CA ILE A 367 8.22 -2.30 11.55
C ILE A 367 6.88 -2.39 10.84
N SER A 368 6.71 -3.44 10.04
CA SER A 368 5.42 -3.77 9.42
C SER A 368 5.04 -5.22 9.69
N GLY A 369 3.74 -5.49 9.60
CA GLY A 369 3.16 -6.82 9.80
C GLY A 369 1.65 -6.79 9.65
N GLU A 370 0.99 -7.87 10.08
CA GLU A 370 -0.46 -8.02 10.04
C GLU A 370 -1.02 -8.41 11.42
N LEU A 371 -2.22 -7.94 11.72
CA LEU A 371 -3.04 -8.46 12.80
C LEU A 371 -3.62 -9.84 12.41
N ALA A 372 -4.09 -10.59 13.39
CA ALA A 372 -4.69 -11.90 13.21
C ALA A 372 -5.95 -11.90 12.34
N ASP A 373 -6.56 -10.72 12.11
CA ASP A 373 -7.68 -10.52 11.19
C ASP A 373 -7.25 -10.12 9.76
N GLY A 374 -5.94 -10.00 9.50
CA GLY A 374 -5.35 -9.62 8.22
C GLY A 374 -5.15 -8.10 8.05
N THR A 375 -5.49 -7.28 9.05
CA THR A 375 -5.24 -5.83 8.99
C THR A 375 -3.73 -5.57 9.03
N ALA A 376 -3.16 -4.96 7.99
CA ALA A 376 -1.77 -4.55 7.96
C ALA A 376 -1.52 -3.42 8.97
N PHE A 377 -0.34 -3.38 9.57
CA PHE A 377 0.09 -2.28 10.44
C PHE A 377 1.52 -1.86 10.11
N GLU A 378 1.83 -0.61 10.46
CA GLU A 378 3.16 -0.04 10.27
C GLU A 378 3.49 0.96 11.37
N GLY A 379 4.74 0.96 11.83
CA GLY A 379 5.26 1.98 12.73
C GLY A 379 6.73 2.27 12.48
N THR A 380 7.16 3.48 12.82
CA THR A 380 8.52 3.97 12.53
C THR A 380 9.17 4.53 13.78
N ASP A 381 10.47 4.24 13.95
CA ASP A 381 11.32 4.87 14.97
C ASP A 381 12.75 5.07 14.44
N TRP A 382 13.49 5.94 15.11
CA TRP A 382 14.77 6.47 14.64
C TRP A 382 15.95 5.85 15.37
N LEU A 383 16.98 5.52 14.59
CA LEU A 383 18.19 4.88 15.04
C LEU A 383 19.42 5.71 14.67
N GLY A 384 20.30 5.99 15.63
CA GLY A 384 21.55 6.67 15.40
C GLY A 384 22.70 5.71 15.10
N VAL A 385 23.26 5.73 13.89
CA VAL A 385 24.39 4.88 13.50
C VAL A 385 25.69 5.51 13.98
N LEU A 386 26.44 4.83 14.85
CA LEU A 386 27.65 5.40 15.44
C LEU A 386 28.84 5.43 14.47
N THR A 387 29.61 6.52 14.52
CA THR A 387 30.89 6.60 13.78
C THR A 387 31.88 5.57 14.32
N THR A 388 32.38 4.70 13.44
CA THR A 388 33.31 3.65 13.84
C THR A 388 34.72 4.24 14.04
N GLY A 389 35.13 4.47 15.29
CA GLY A 389 36.48 5.01 15.56
C GLY A 389 36.76 5.46 16.98
N SER A 390 35.74 5.81 17.77
CA SER A 390 35.89 6.21 19.17
C SER A 390 35.74 4.98 20.07
N ALA A 391 36.86 4.47 20.62
CA ALA A 391 36.85 3.31 21.52
C ALA A 391 35.95 3.50 22.76
N LYS A 392 35.64 4.75 23.12
CA LYS A 392 34.75 5.12 24.23
C LYS A 392 33.28 5.01 23.84
N GLU A 393 32.89 5.50 22.67
CA GLU A 393 31.52 5.38 22.15
C GLU A 393 31.19 3.92 21.82
N ASP A 394 32.12 3.21 21.16
CA ASP A 394 31.99 1.79 20.87
C ASP A 394 31.83 0.96 22.16
N LEU A 395 32.42 1.39 23.30
CA LEU A 395 32.27 0.68 24.58
C LEU A 395 30.94 1.01 25.27
N LEU A 396 30.51 2.26 25.21
CA LEU A 396 29.25 2.68 25.83
C LEU A 396 28.06 2.00 25.16
N ALA A 397 28.06 1.94 23.83
CA ALA A 397 27.02 1.26 23.05
C ALA A 397 27.01 -0.25 23.35
N ASP A 398 28.16 -0.91 23.31
CA ASP A 398 28.26 -2.36 23.63
C ASP A 398 27.77 -2.66 25.06
N LEU A 399 27.98 -1.74 26.02
CA LEU A 399 27.51 -1.89 27.41
C LEU A 399 26.00 -1.64 27.55
N GLN A 400 25.45 -0.67 26.82
CA GLN A 400 24.00 -0.44 26.78
C GLN A 400 23.27 -1.62 26.13
N ASP A 401 23.76 -2.12 24.99
CA ASP A 401 23.25 -3.31 24.32
C ASP A 401 23.25 -4.52 25.28
N PHE A 402 24.33 -4.67 26.06
CA PHE A 402 24.44 -5.74 27.04
C PHE A 402 23.50 -5.53 28.24
N GLY A 403 23.34 -4.30 28.73
CA GLY A 403 22.43 -3.97 29.83
C GLY A 403 20.97 -4.29 29.49
N ILE A 404 20.51 -3.82 28.33
CA ILE A 404 19.15 -4.06 27.83
C ILE A 404 18.93 -5.56 27.58
N ALA A 405 19.92 -6.25 27.00
CA ALA A 405 19.85 -7.70 26.84
C ALA A 405 19.78 -8.44 28.18
N LEU A 406 20.46 -7.96 29.22
CA LEU A 406 20.49 -8.59 30.54
C LEU A 406 19.17 -8.38 31.30
N GLU A 407 18.57 -7.20 31.23
CA GLU A 407 17.25 -6.93 31.84
C GLU A 407 16.17 -7.87 31.28
N SER A 408 16.20 -8.13 29.96
CA SER A 408 15.33 -9.13 29.33
C SER A 408 15.61 -10.60 29.74
N PHE A 409 16.80 -10.91 30.28
CA PHE A 409 17.12 -12.24 30.82
C PHE A 409 16.76 -12.41 32.30
N GLY A 410 16.65 -11.31 33.05
CA GLY A 410 16.47 -11.31 34.51
C GLY A 410 15.04 -11.55 34.99
N GLN A 411 14.03 -11.37 34.13
CA GLN A 411 12.62 -11.52 34.53
C GLN A 411 12.12 -12.98 34.58
N GLN A 412 12.93 -13.98 34.20
CA GLN A 412 12.49 -15.38 34.29
C GLN A 412 12.56 -16.00 35.70
N ALA A 413 13.05 -15.28 36.72
CA ALA A 413 12.88 -15.66 38.13
C ALA A 413 13.28 -14.54 39.12
N ALA A 414 12.32 -13.79 39.68
CA ALA A 414 12.40 -13.34 41.08
C ALA A 414 11.13 -12.60 41.55
N SER A 415 10.55 -13.08 42.65
CA SER A 415 9.65 -12.34 43.54
C SER A 415 10.32 -11.05 44.07
N PRO A 416 9.57 -9.98 44.46
CA PRO A 416 10.07 -8.62 44.70
C PRO A 416 11.00 -8.41 45.91
N SER A 417 11.61 -9.47 46.46
CA SER A 417 12.43 -9.40 47.67
C SER A 417 13.76 -10.16 47.58
N ALA A 418 14.18 -10.59 46.38
CA ALA A 418 15.46 -11.28 46.22
C ALA A 418 16.58 -10.26 45.94
N ILE A 419 17.50 -10.10 46.91
CA ILE A 419 18.83 -9.56 46.65
C ILE A 419 19.45 -10.46 45.56
N PRO A 420 19.98 -9.91 44.44
CA PRO A 420 20.53 -10.75 43.38
C PRO A 420 21.59 -11.68 43.95
N GLU A 421 21.48 -12.99 43.69
CA GLU A 421 22.47 -13.95 44.15
C GLU A 421 23.87 -13.51 43.70
N PRO A 422 24.92 -13.72 44.51
CA PRO A 422 26.29 -13.36 44.14
C PRO A 422 26.74 -13.98 42.81
N ALA A 423 26.10 -15.06 42.36
CA ALA A 423 26.31 -15.67 41.04
C ALA A 423 25.95 -14.72 39.88
N THR A 424 24.86 -13.94 39.98
CA THR A 424 24.43 -13.01 38.93
C THR A 424 25.38 -11.82 38.83
N ALA A 425 25.77 -11.23 39.97
CA ALA A 425 26.76 -10.16 40.02
C ALA A 425 28.14 -10.62 39.50
N VAL A 426 28.52 -11.86 39.79
CA VAL A 426 29.76 -12.47 39.28
C VAL A 426 29.68 -12.74 37.78
N LEU A 427 28.54 -13.20 37.24
CA LEU A 427 28.35 -13.39 35.80
C LEU A 427 28.40 -12.06 35.03
N VAL A 428 27.77 -11.02 35.57
CA VAL A 428 27.81 -9.66 35.00
C VAL A 428 29.24 -9.11 35.02
N ALA A 429 29.92 -9.25 36.17
CA ALA A 429 31.32 -8.85 36.29
C ALA A 429 32.23 -9.63 35.32
N LEU A 430 32.00 -10.94 35.15
CA LEU A 430 32.75 -11.79 34.22
C LEU A 430 32.43 -11.49 32.75
N GLY A 431 31.18 -11.15 32.41
CA GLY A 431 30.76 -10.73 31.07
C GLY A 431 31.39 -9.40 30.67
N ALA A 432 31.33 -8.41 31.58
CA ALA A 432 32.03 -7.14 31.42
C ALA A 432 33.57 -7.34 31.33
N LEU A 433 34.15 -8.19 32.20
CA LEU A 433 35.58 -8.52 32.14
C LEU A 433 35.97 -9.26 30.85
N ALA A 434 35.10 -10.13 30.33
CA ALA A 434 35.33 -10.87 29.10
C ALA A 434 35.28 -9.95 27.88
N MET A 435 34.37 -8.97 27.85
CA MET A 435 34.36 -7.91 26.84
C MET A 435 35.63 -7.04 26.90
N ILE A 436 36.04 -6.62 28.10
CA ILE A 436 37.28 -5.85 28.30
C ILE A 436 38.52 -6.68 27.89
N ARG A 437 38.60 -7.97 28.26
CA ARG A 437 39.71 -8.87 27.89
C ARG A 437 39.77 -9.25 26.42
N ARG A 438 38.62 -9.30 25.72
CA ARG A 438 38.56 -9.59 24.29
C ARG A 438 39.11 -8.42 23.46
N ARG A 439 39.01 -7.18 23.96
CA ARG A 439 39.57 -5.98 23.31
C ARG A 439 41.06 -5.75 23.60
N THR A 440 41.59 -6.14 24.75
CA THR A 440 43.04 -5.98 25.06
C THR A 440 43.96 -6.98 24.33
N ARG A 441 43.41 -7.90 23.53
CA ARG A 441 44.16 -8.90 22.74
C ARG A 441 44.18 -8.62 21.23
N ARG A 442 43.74 -7.45 20.76
CA ARG A 442 43.87 -7.03 19.36
C ARG A 442 44.84 -5.88 19.22
#